data_AF-A0A832L1D9-F1
#
_entry.id   AF-A0A832L1D9-F1
#
_cell.length_a   1.000
_cell.length_b   1.000
_cell.length_c   1.000
_cell.angle_alpha   90.00
_cell.angle_beta   90.00
_cell.angle_gamma   90.00
#
_symmetry.space_group_name_H-M   'P 1'
#
loop_
_entity.id
_entity.type
_entity.pdbx_description
1 polymer ?
#
loop_
_entity_poly.entity_id
_entity_poly.type
_entity_poly.pdbx_seq_one_letter_code
_entity_poly.pdbx_strand_id
1 'polypeptide(L)'
;MYKSYFNVLLEKIRSLPLQTATMDQVAHICFGYRHLLILSYTSPDTINMFGQEARPDLVSLALMQGTDILARNLDREMKPAARARSIVNLLNAITFQFNPEHMQVARNAIQEFLQPATQPLPDDTPDICKILCYNYYFDSDQDSLQRAEAVLDRWVADQTGSGAWKDLKLDDALERLVTMMMYSGMVDQKPYKKTIKKAFRHYARYPQITAEVRFLTIAAQMGFFASYANLMQQILQNVLEGKLSASAWEDTGNTQAIPIDPDDPLLQAIQFHILALYLLNTVGES
;
A
#
# COMPACT_ATOMS: atom_id res chain seq x y z
N MET A 1 -14.45 9.51 -18.73
CA MET A 1 -14.67 10.03 -17.37
C MET A 1 -13.43 9.87 -16.49
N TYR A 2 -12.92 8.64 -16.27
CA TYR A 2 -11.73 8.42 -15.42
C TYR A 2 -10.45 9.10 -15.93
N LYS A 3 -10.17 9.06 -17.23
CA LYS A 3 -8.97 9.70 -17.80
C LYS A 3 -8.93 11.21 -17.58
N SER A 4 -10.05 11.90 -17.86
CA SER A 4 -10.13 13.36 -17.68
C SER A 4 -10.00 13.75 -16.20
N TYR A 5 -10.60 12.97 -15.29
CA TYR A 5 -10.45 13.20 -13.86
C TYR A 5 -9.01 12.95 -13.38
N PHE A 6 -8.35 11.91 -13.89
CA PHE A 6 -6.95 11.62 -13.57
C PHE A 6 -6.01 12.76 -13.97
N ASN A 7 -6.23 13.42 -15.12
CA ASN A 7 -5.43 14.57 -15.54
C ASN A 7 -5.55 15.75 -14.56
N VAL A 8 -6.78 16.07 -14.12
CA VAL A 8 -7.00 17.11 -13.11
C VAL A 8 -6.32 16.74 -11.79
N LEU A 9 -6.42 15.48 -11.40
CA LEU A 9 -5.83 15.00 -10.16
C LEU A 9 -4.29 15.01 -10.21
N LEU A 10 -3.69 14.60 -11.33
CA LEU A 10 -2.25 14.65 -11.54
C LEU A 10 -1.71 16.08 -11.43
N GLU A 11 -2.42 17.07 -11.98
CA GLU A 11 -2.08 18.49 -11.81
C GLU A 11 -2.13 18.91 -10.34
N LYS A 12 -3.22 18.57 -9.63
CA LYS A 12 -3.36 18.85 -8.19
C LYS A 12 -2.23 18.23 -7.38
N ILE A 13 -1.95 16.94 -7.55
CA ILE A 13 -0.90 16.22 -6.82
C ILE A 13 0.48 16.87 -7.00
N ARG A 14 0.80 17.31 -8.22
CA ARG A 14 2.07 18.01 -8.50
C ARG A 14 2.19 19.35 -7.81
N SER A 15 1.06 20.00 -7.54
CA SER A 15 1.01 21.29 -6.84
C SER A 15 1.03 21.17 -5.31
N LEU A 16 0.89 19.96 -4.76
CA LEU A 16 0.85 19.75 -3.31
C LEU A 16 2.22 20.05 -2.65
N PRO A 17 2.25 20.84 -1.57
CA PRO A 17 3.48 21.08 -0.82
C PRO A 17 3.88 19.84 -0.01
N LEU A 18 4.76 18.99 -0.58
CA LEU A 18 5.17 17.73 0.04
C LEU A 18 5.86 17.92 1.41
N GLN A 19 6.47 19.08 1.67
CA GLN A 19 7.17 19.36 2.94
C GLN A 19 6.23 19.40 4.14
N THR A 20 4.96 19.77 3.92
CA THR A 20 3.92 19.84 4.95
C THR A 20 2.97 18.65 4.93
N ALA A 21 3.13 17.74 3.97
CA ALA A 21 2.30 16.55 3.83
C ALA A 21 2.60 15.50 4.91
N THR A 22 1.61 14.69 5.25
CA THR A 22 1.77 13.55 6.15
C THR A 22 2.54 12.41 5.47
N MET A 23 3.09 11.47 6.26
CA MET A 23 3.79 10.31 5.71
C MET A 23 2.90 9.45 4.81
N ASP A 24 1.63 9.25 5.21
CA ASP A 24 0.69 8.45 4.43
C ASP A 24 0.30 9.18 3.13
N GLN A 25 0.15 10.50 3.15
CA GLN A 25 -0.08 11.31 1.94
C GLN A 25 1.05 11.10 0.93
N VAL A 26 2.30 11.27 1.37
CA VAL A 26 3.47 11.14 0.50
C VAL A 26 3.60 9.70 -0.01
N ALA A 27 3.34 8.69 0.83
CA ALA A 27 3.37 7.29 0.43
C ALA A 27 2.36 6.98 -0.68
N HIS A 28 1.11 7.42 -0.53
CA HIS A 28 0.09 7.26 -1.57
C HIS A 28 0.46 7.97 -2.88
N ILE A 29 1.06 9.17 -2.80
CA ILE A 29 1.58 9.87 -3.98
C ILE A 29 2.68 9.04 -4.67
N CYS A 30 3.64 8.52 -3.91
CA CYS A 30 4.68 7.62 -4.43
C CYS A 30 4.08 6.37 -5.10
N PHE A 31 3.07 5.75 -4.50
CA PHE A 31 2.41 4.56 -5.07
C PHE A 31 1.66 4.89 -6.37
N GLY A 32 0.99 6.05 -6.44
CA GLY A 32 0.38 6.52 -7.68
C GLY A 32 1.40 6.77 -8.79
N TYR A 33 2.51 7.45 -8.49
CA TYR A 33 3.59 7.65 -9.45
C TYR A 33 4.26 6.36 -9.88
N ARG A 34 4.43 5.38 -8.98
CA ARG A 34 4.88 4.04 -9.34
C ARG A 34 4.00 3.42 -10.41
N HIS A 35 2.67 3.42 -10.22
CA HIS A 35 1.76 2.85 -11.20
C HIS A 35 1.80 3.63 -12.51
N LEU A 36 1.76 4.96 -12.45
CA LEU A 36 1.88 5.80 -13.63
C LEU A 36 3.18 5.51 -14.40
N LEU A 37 4.31 5.34 -13.70
CA LEU A 37 5.59 5.01 -14.32
C LEU A 37 5.52 3.67 -15.07
N ILE A 38 4.89 2.66 -14.47
CA ILE A 38 4.68 1.38 -15.15
C ILE A 38 3.86 1.60 -16.41
N LEU A 39 2.71 2.30 -16.36
CA LEU A 39 1.92 2.61 -17.56
C LEU A 39 2.76 3.34 -18.63
N SER A 40 3.61 4.28 -18.22
CA SER A 40 4.42 5.07 -19.15
C SER A 40 5.45 4.21 -19.89
N TYR A 41 5.89 3.11 -19.29
CA TYR A 41 6.79 2.15 -19.95
C TYR A 41 6.05 1.04 -20.70
N THR A 42 4.84 0.65 -20.27
CA THR A 42 4.13 -0.51 -20.84
C THR A 42 3.06 -0.14 -21.86
N SER A 43 2.63 1.13 -21.93
CA SER A 43 1.60 1.60 -22.85
C SER A 43 2.10 2.81 -23.67
N PRO A 44 2.28 2.66 -25.00
CA PRO A 44 2.80 3.72 -25.88
C PRO A 44 1.96 5.01 -25.87
N ASP A 45 0.65 4.90 -25.63
CA ASP A 45 -0.27 6.03 -25.67
C ASP A 45 -0.38 6.81 -24.35
N THR A 46 0.33 6.39 -23.30
CA THR A 46 0.21 7.01 -21.96
C THR A 46 0.46 8.51 -21.98
N ILE A 47 1.46 8.98 -22.74
CA ILE A 47 1.76 10.42 -22.88
C ILE A 47 0.65 11.14 -23.65
N ASN A 48 0.07 10.51 -24.68
CA ASN A 48 -1.07 11.08 -25.42
C ASN A 48 -2.31 11.20 -24.52
N MET A 49 -2.51 10.24 -23.61
CA MET A 49 -3.67 10.20 -22.71
C MET A 49 -3.54 11.16 -21.52
N PHE A 50 -2.36 11.28 -20.94
CA PHE A 50 -2.15 11.97 -19.66
C PHE A 50 -1.19 13.17 -19.72
N GLY A 51 -0.73 13.54 -20.91
CA GLY A 51 0.13 14.69 -21.13
C GLY A 51 1.61 14.40 -20.92
N GLN A 52 2.41 15.45 -21.07
CA GLN A 52 3.87 15.38 -20.92
C GLN A 52 4.28 15.00 -19.50
N GLU A 53 3.43 15.29 -18.53
CA GLU A 53 3.55 14.98 -17.11
C GLU A 53 3.68 13.49 -16.81
N ALA A 54 3.10 12.64 -17.67
CA ALA A 54 3.22 11.20 -17.57
C ALA A 54 4.50 10.67 -18.21
N ARG A 55 5.43 11.51 -18.67
CA ARG A 55 6.71 11.04 -19.19
C ARG A 55 7.52 10.30 -18.11
N PRO A 56 8.19 9.19 -18.46
CA PRO A 56 8.93 8.40 -17.47
C PRO A 56 9.99 9.17 -16.68
N ASP A 57 10.70 10.11 -17.31
CA ASP A 57 11.73 10.91 -16.65
C ASP A 57 11.16 11.87 -15.59
N LEU A 58 10.02 12.50 -15.88
CA LEU A 58 9.35 13.40 -14.94
C LEU A 58 8.70 12.64 -13.79
N VAL A 59 8.07 11.50 -14.08
CA VAL A 59 7.47 10.64 -13.06
C VAL A 59 8.54 10.06 -12.14
N SER A 60 9.69 9.62 -12.69
CA SER A 60 10.82 9.13 -11.89
C SER A 60 11.40 10.20 -10.98
N LEU A 61 11.47 11.45 -11.45
CA LEU A 61 11.91 12.59 -10.63
C LEU A 61 10.92 12.87 -9.48
N ALA A 62 9.62 12.86 -9.77
CA ALA A 62 8.59 13.07 -8.75
C ALA A 62 8.58 11.95 -7.70
N LEU A 63 8.77 10.69 -8.12
CA LEU A 63 8.89 9.56 -7.21
C LEU A 63 10.11 9.70 -6.30
N MET A 64 11.27 10.09 -6.85
CA MET A 64 12.49 10.37 -6.07
C MET A 64 12.25 11.46 -5.01
N GLN A 65 11.64 12.59 -5.41
CA GLN A 65 11.28 13.67 -4.47
C GLN A 65 10.37 13.18 -3.34
N GLY A 66 9.39 12.30 -3.63
CA GLY A 66 8.56 11.69 -2.61
C GLY A 66 9.37 10.82 -1.64
N THR A 67 10.28 9.97 -2.17
CA THR A 67 11.15 9.13 -1.32
C THR A 67 12.12 9.94 -0.45
N ASP A 68 12.64 11.07 -0.95
CA ASP A 68 13.44 12.01 -0.14
C ASP A 68 12.65 12.50 1.08
N ILE A 69 11.38 12.88 0.88
CA ILE A 69 10.52 13.37 1.96
C ILE A 69 10.21 12.25 2.96
N LEU A 70 9.89 11.05 2.48
CA LEU A 70 9.69 9.89 3.35
C LEU A 70 10.93 9.61 4.21
N ALA A 71 12.12 9.60 3.60
CA ALA A 71 13.38 9.36 4.30
C ALA A 71 13.67 10.44 5.35
N ARG A 72 13.60 11.73 4.98
CA ARG A 72 13.87 12.85 5.91
C ARG A 72 12.91 12.90 7.10
N ASN A 73 11.67 12.45 6.90
CA ASN A 73 10.67 12.46 7.96
C ASN A 73 10.74 11.26 8.89
N LEU A 74 11.59 10.27 8.59
CA LEU A 74 11.83 9.16 9.51
C LEU A 74 12.44 9.66 10.84
N ASP A 75 13.26 10.71 10.86
CA ASP A 75 13.91 11.13 12.12
C ASP A 75 12.99 11.93 13.06
N ARG A 76 11.73 12.16 12.67
CA ARG A 76 10.76 12.87 13.53
C ARG A 76 10.29 11.98 14.67
N GLU A 77 10.01 12.60 15.82
CA GLU A 77 9.40 11.91 16.95
C GLU A 77 8.01 11.38 16.58
N MET A 78 7.80 10.07 16.77
CA MET A 78 6.59 9.37 16.38
C MET A 78 6.24 8.29 17.40
N LYS A 79 4.94 7.99 17.53
CA LYS A 79 4.49 6.80 18.25
C LYS A 79 5.03 5.53 17.56
N PRO A 80 5.30 4.42 18.28
CA PRO A 80 5.86 3.21 17.69
C PRO A 80 5.11 2.66 16.47
N ALA A 81 3.78 2.64 16.50
CA ALA A 81 2.98 2.17 15.36
C ALA A 81 3.14 3.07 14.11
N ALA A 82 3.13 4.40 14.30
CA ALA A 82 3.35 5.36 13.22
C ALA A 82 4.79 5.28 12.67
N ARG A 83 5.77 5.01 13.55
CA ARG A 83 7.17 4.77 13.17
C ARG A 83 7.29 3.53 12.28
N ALA A 84 6.69 2.41 12.68
CA ALA A 84 6.68 1.17 11.90
C ALA A 84 6.07 1.38 10.52
N ARG A 85 4.87 2.00 10.46
CA ARG A 85 4.19 2.32 9.20
C ARG A 85 5.02 3.22 8.30
N SER A 86 5.67 4.24 8.87
CA SER A 86 6.54 5.15 8.12
C SER A 86 7.77 4.45 7.52
N ILE A 87 8.39 3.53 8.27
CA ILE A 87 9.48 2.68 7.76
C ILE A 87 8.97 1.82 6.59
N VAL A 88 7.83 1.15 6.76
CA VAL A 88 7.18 0.33 5.72
C VAL A 88 6.85 1.15 4.47
N ASN A 89 6.36 2.38 4.63
CA ASN A 89 6.05 3.28 3.51
C ASN A 89 7.31 3.61 2.69
N LEU A 90 8.43 3.95 3.35
CA LEU A 90 9.70 4.19 2.67
C LEU A 90 10.19 2.93 1.95
N LEU A 91 10.23 1.79 2.64
CA LEU A 91 10.68 0.51 2.07
C LEU A 91 9.86 0.10 0.85
N ASN A 92 8.52 0.25 0.91
CA ASN A 92 7.64 0.00 -0.22
C ASN A 92 7.98 0.88 -1.43
N ALA A 93 8.26 2.17 -1.21
CA ALA A 93 8.59 3.09 -2.28
C ALA A 93 9.96 2.79 -2.93
N ILE A 94 10.99 2.54 -2.11
CA ILE A 94 12.36 2.29 -2.61
C ILE A 94 12.54 0.89 -3.20
N THR A 95 11.64 -0.05 -2.91
CA THR A 95 11.63 -1.36 -3.60
C THR A 95 11.40 -1.21 -5.11
N PHE A 96 10.64 -0.20 -5.52
CA PHE A 96 10.37 0.06 -6.93
C PHE A 96 11.44 0.93 -7.58
N GLN A 97 11.92 1.97 -6.88
CA GLN A 97 13.02 2.81 -7.33
C GLN A 97 14.10 2.86 -6.25
N PHE A 98 15.07 1.96 -6.34
CA PHE A 98 16.10 1.81 -5.33
C PHE A 98 16.98 3.06 -5.24
N ASN A 99 17.18 3.52 -4.00
CA ASN A 99 18.12 4.60 -3.67
C ASN A 99 18.96 4.14 -2.47
N PRO A 100 20.31 4.09 -2.59
CA PRO A 100 21.18 3.57 -1.54
C PRO A 100 21.21 4.47 -0.30
N GLU A 101 21.10 5.79 -0.46
CA GLU A 101 21.09 6.73 0.67
C GLU A 101 19.79 6.58 1.47
N HIS A 102 18.64 6.50 0.79
CA HIS A 102 17.35 6.27 1.45
C HIS A 102 17.28 4.90 2.11
N MET A 103 17.87 3.88 1.48
CA MET A 103 17.98 2.54 2.07
C MET A 103 18.82 2.57 3.36
N GLN A 104 19.90 3.35 3.39
CA GLN A 104 20.70 3.49 4.62
C GLN A 104 19.88 4.15 5.75
N VAL A 105 19.09 5.18 5.45
CA VAL A 105 18.16 5.78 6.42
C VAL A 105 17.15 4.74 6.93
N ALA A 106 16.56 3.96 6.02
CA ALA A 106 15.62 2.89 6.40
C ALA A 106 16.29 1.85 7.31
N ARG A 107 17.51 1.40 7.00
CA ARG A 107 18.25 0.43 7.82
C ARG A 107 18.52 0.94 9.23
N ASN A 108 18.96 2.19 9.37
CA ASN A 108 19.19 2.81 10.67
C ASN A 108 17.88 2.82 11.49
N ALA A 109 16.78 3.27 10.87
CA ALA A 109 15.46 3.29 11.50
C ALA A 109 14.97 1.90 11.90
N ILE A 110 15.21 0.87 11.09
CA ILE A 110 14.85 -0.52 11.40
C ILE A 110 15.66 -1.04 12.58
N GLN A 111 16.98 -0.79 12.61
CA GLN A 111 17.84 -1.24 13.70
C GLN A 111 17.41 -0.61 15.02
N GLU A 112 17.17 0.70 15.04
CA GLU A 112 16.65 1.43 16.20
C GLU A 112 15.28 0.88 16.64
N PHE A 113 14.41 0.57 15.68
CA PHE A 113 13.06 0.11 15.96
C PHE A 113 13.03 -1.33 16.48
N LEU A 114 13.76 -2.27 15.88
CA LEU A 114 13.74 -3.69 16.22
C LEU A 114 14.64 -4.06 17.41
N GLN A 115 15.60 -3.22 17.80
CA GLN A 115 16.43 -3.40 18.99
C GLN A 115 16.14 -2.35 20.07
N PRO A 116 14.90 -2.25 20.59
CA PRO A 116 14.59 -1.26 21.62
C PRO A 116 15.33 -1.58 22.92
N ALA A 117 15.96 -0.57 23.51
CA ALA A 117 16.77 -0.71 24.73
C ALA A 117 15.96 -1.07 26.00
N THR A 118 14.62 -1.07 25.96
CA THR A 118 13.79 -1.07 27.19
C THR A 118 12.53 -1.93 27.16
N GLN A 119 11.91 -2.24 26.01
CA GLN A 119 10.75 -3.13 25.94
C GLN A 119 10.69 -3.87 24.60
N PRO A 120 10.44 -5.20 24.58
CA PRO A 120 10.23 -5.93 23.34
C PRO A 120 8.96 -5.42 22.63
N LEU A 121 9.08 -5.14 21.33
CA LEU A 121 7.91 -4.85 20.49
C LEU A 121 7.05 -6.11 20.38
N PRO A 122 5.71 -5.98 20.30
CA PRO A 122 4.87 -7.12 19.98
C PRO A 122 5.19 -7.59 18.56
N ASP A 123 5.89 -8.71 18.44
CA ASP A 123 6.34 -9.29 17.16
C ASP A 123 5.19 -9.64 16.18
N ASP A 124 3.93 -9.54 16.61
CA ASP A 124 2.75 -10.03 15.86
C ASP A 124 2.01 -8.96 15.02
N THR A 125 2.56 -7.76 14.87
CA THR A 125 1.90 -6.71 14.06
C THR A 125 2.21 -6.85 12.56
N PRO A 126 1.26 -6.50 11.67
CA PRO A 126 1.51 -6.51 10.23
C PRO A 126 2.71 -5.70 9.78
N ASP A 127 2.92 -4.50 10.34
CA ASP A 127 4.04 -3.63 9.93
C ASP A 127 5.40 -4.19 10.37
N ILE A 128 5.51 -4.78 11.56
CA ILE A 128 6.75 -5.47 11.98
C ILE A 128 7.03 -6.65 11.04
N CYS A 129 6.02 -7.47 10.76
CA CYS A 129 6.19 -8.59 9.83
C CYS A 129 6.64 -8.10 8.43
N LYS A 130 6.12 -6.96 7.95
CA LYS A 130 6.60 -6.38 6.68
C LYS A 130 8.04 -5.92 6.75
N ILE A 131 8.44 -5.25 7.83
CA ILE A 131 9.83 -4.83 8.04
C ILE A 131 10.78 -6.04 8.00
N LEU A 132 10.41 -7.14 8.68
CA LEU A 132 11.19 -8.38 8.67
C LEU A 132 11.30 -8.96 7.25
N CYS A 133 10.21 -8.98 6.48
CA CYS A 133 10.24 -9.40 5.08
C CYS A 133 11.19 -8.54 4.23
N TYR A 134 11.21 -7.23 4.46
CA TYR A 134 12.11 -6.31 3.75
C TYR A 134 13.58 -6.51 4.11
N ASN A 135 13.89 -6.72 5.40
CA ASN A 135 15.25 -7.05 5.82
C ASN A 135 15.75 -8.31 5.09
N TYR A 136 14.92 -9.35 5.02
CA TYR A 136 15.28 -10.53 4.23
C TYR A 136 15.43 -10.20 2.73
N TYR A 137 14.49 -9.47 2.14
CA TYR A 137 14.51 -9.15 0.72
C TYR A 137 15.78 -8.37 0.30
N PHE A 138 16.21 -7.39 1.10
CA PHE A 138 17.37 -6.56 0.77
C PHE A 138 18.70 -7.12 1.27
N ASP A 139 18.72 -7.79 2.42
CA ASP A 139 19.94 -8.17 3.12
C ASP A 139 20.11 -9.69 3.30
N SER A 140 19.14 -10.50 2.83
CA SER A 140 19.10 -11.97 3.01
C SER A 140 19.18 -12.41 4.49
N ASP A 141 18.73 -11.55 5.41
CA ASP A 141 18.77 -11.78 6.85
C ASP A 141 17.88 -12.94 7.28
N GLN A 142 18.51 -14.05 7.68
CA GLN A 142 17.81 -15.30 8.01
C GLN A 142 17.03 -15.21 9.33
N ASP A 143 17.46 -14.38 10.28
CA ASP A 143 16.71 -14.16 11.52
C ASP A 143 15.37 -13.49 11.22
N SER A 144 15.38 -12.42 10.43
CA SER A 144 14.16 -11.74 9.99
C SER A 144 13.23 -12.69 9.22
N LEU A 145 13.78 -13.56 8.37
CA LEU A 145 12.99 -14.59 7.68
C LEU A 145 12.26 -15.49 8.67
N GLN A 146 12.99 -16.11 9.60
CA GLN A 146 12.41 -17.05 10.57
C GLN A 146 11.36 -16.37 11.46
N ARG A 147 11.60 -15.13 11.87
CA ARG A 147 10.64 -14.34 12.66
C ARG A 147 9.39 -13.99 11.85
N ALA A 148 9.53 -13.62 10.58
CA ALA A 148 8.39 -13.38 9.70
C ALA A 148 7.57 -14.66 9.52
N GLU A 149 8.20 -15.79 9.19
CA GLU A 149 7.51 -17.08 9.04
C GLU A 149 6.76 -17.48 10.32
N ALA A 150 7.37 -17.30 11.50
CA ALA A 150 6.72 -17.58 12.78
C ALA A 150 5.45 -16.74 13.00
N VAL A 151 5.43 -15.47 12.57
CA VAL A 151 4.23 -14.61 12.61
C VAL A 151 3.17 -15.11 11.65
N LEU A 152 3.56 -15.38 10.40
CA LEU A 152 2.65 -15.82 9.36
C LEU A 152 2.02 -17.19 9.68
N ASP A 153 2.79 -18.12 10.22
CA ASP A 153 2.32 -19.45 10.62
C ASP A 153 1.27 -19.37 11.74
N ARG A 154 1.43 -18.44 12.70
CA ARG A 154 0.39 -18.17 13.71
C ARG A 154 -0.89 -17.66 13.06
N TRP A 155 -0.80 -16.69 12.15
CA TRP A 155 -1.98 -16.21 11.43
C TRP A 155 -2.65 -17.32 10.60
N VAL A 156 -1.88 -18.23 10.01
CA VAL A 156 -2.43 -19.39 9.30
C VAL A 156 -3.18 -20.31 10.27
N ALA A 157 -2.63 -20.57 11.46
CA ALA A 157 -3.27 -21.40 12.48
C ALA A 157 -4.58 -20.79 12.99
N ASP A 158 -4.66 -19.47 13.09
CA ASP A 158 -5.86 -18.73 13.50
C ASP A 158 -6.93 -18.64 12.39
N GLN A 159 -6.61 -19.04 11.16
CA GLN A 159 -7.54 -18.98 10.04
C GLN A 159 -8.58 -20.11 10.11
N THR A 160 -9.84 -19.73 10.08
CA THR A 160 -10.98 -20.65 10.09
C THR A 160 -11.12 -21.48 8.81
N GLY A 161 -11.97 -22.51 8.87
CA GLY A 161 -12.36 -23.34 7.74
C GLY A 161 -12.94 -22.59 6.54
N SER A 162 -13.46 -21.37 6.70
CA SER A 162 -13.95 -20.52 5.60
C SER A 162 -12.89 -19.62 4.97
N GLY A 163 -11.76 -19.40 5.65
CA GLY A 163 -10.73 -18.44 5.24
C GLY A 163 -10.73 -17.14 6.04
N ALA A 164 -11.68 -16.96 6.96
CA ALA A 164 -11.72 -15.81 7.85
C ALA A 164 -10.72 -15.96 9.00
N TRP A 165 -10.16 -14.86 9.50
CA TRP A 165 -9.48 -14.82 10.79
C TRP A 165 -10.50 -14.56 11.88
N LYS A 166 -10.44 -15.36 12.95
CA LYS A 166 -11.39 -15.28 14.05
C LYS A 166 -11.22 -13.95 14.80
N ASP A 167 -12.32 -13.33 15.19
CA ASP A 167 -12.37 -12.14 16.06
C ASP A 167 -11.60 -10.91 15.52
N LEU A 168 -11.34 -10.88 14.20
CA LEU A 168 -10.59 -9.82 13.53
C LEU A 168 -11.54 -8.92 12.73
N LYS A 169 -11.37 -7.60 12.82
CA LYS A 169 -12.12 -6.65 11.98
C LYS A 169 -11.69 -6.79 10.52
N LEU A 170 -12.55 -6.35 9.60
CA LEU A 170 -12.27 -6.46 8.16
C LEU A 170 -10.95 -5.77 7.79
N ASP A 171 -10.73 -4.54 8.26
CA ASP A 171 -9.51 -3.78 7.96
C ASP A 171 -8.23 -4.51 8.41
N ASP A 172 -8.19 -4.95 9.67
CA ASP A 172 -7.10 -5.74 10.25
C ASP A 172 -6.86 -7.05 9.47
N ALA A 173 -7.94 -7.69 9.01
CA ALA A 173 -7.87 -8.89 8.18
C ALA A 173 -7.29 -8.63 6.79
N LEU A 174 -7.66 -7.51 6.17
CA LEU A 174 -7.10 -7.10 4.89
C LEU A 174 -5.63 -6.70 5.04
N GLU A 175 -5.25 -6.11 6.17
CA GLU A 175 -3.87 -5.78 6.50
C GLU A 175 -3.01 -7.04 6.62
N ARG A 176 -3.48 -8.07 7.35
CA ARG A 176 -2.83 -9.40 7.37
C ARG A 176 -2.71 -9.99 5.96
N LEU A 177 -3.77 -9.92 5.16
CA LEU A 177 -3.77 -10.46 3.80
C LEU A 177 -2.73 -9.78 2.90
N VAL A 178 -2.61 -8.45 2.97
CA VAL A 178 -1.56 -7.70 2.26
C VAL A 178 -0.16 -8.15 2.70
N THR A 179 0.07 -8.28 4.01
CA THR A 179 1.38 -8.72 4.51
C THR A 179 1.74 -10.12 4.04
N MET A 180 0.81 -11.08 4.10
CA MET A 180 1.02 -12.43 3.57
C MET A 180 1.33 -12.42 2.06
N MET A 181 0.65 -11.56 1.29
CA MET A 181 0.91 -11.40 -0.13
C MET A 181 2.26 -10.77 -0.42
N MET A 182 2.67 -9.80 0.40
CA MET A 182 3.97 -9.17 0.31
C MET A 182 5.08 -10.20 0.53
N TYR A 183 4.97 -11.03 1.58
CA TYR A 183 5.87 -12.17 1.78
C TYR A 183 5.91 -13.09 0.56
N SER A 184 4.74 -13.47 0.04
CA SER A 184 4.63 -14.31 -1.14
C SER A 184 5.28 -13.72 -2.40
N GLY A 185 5.38 -12.38 -2.50
CA GLY A 185 5.98 -11.69 -3.64
C GLY A 185 7.49 -11.47 -3.49
N MET A 186 7.97 -11.31 -2.25
CA MET A 186 9.37 -10.95 -1.96
C MET A 186 10.23 -12.13 -1.51
N VAL A 187 9.63 -13.15 -0.90
CA VAL A 187 10.33 -14.23 -0.19
C VAL A 187 10.03 -15.58 -0.84
N ASP A 188 8.87 -16.17 -0.56
CA ASP A 188 8.44 -17.43 -1.19
C ASP A 188 6.91 -17.47 -1.33
N GLN A 189 6.44 -17.68 -2.55
CA GLN A 189 5.02 -17.80 -2.85
C GLN A 189 4.38 -19.08 -2.33
N LYS A 190 5.13 -20.19 -2.20
CA LYS A 190 4.54 -21.52 -2.03
C LYS A 190 3.82 -21.74 -0.70
N PRO A 191 4.37 -21.37 0.47
CA PRO A 191 3.82 -21.79 1.77
C PRO A 191 2.38 -21.30 2.00
N TYR A 192 2.10 -20.05 1.61
CA TYR A 192 0.85 -19.37 2.02
C TYR A 192 -0.18 -19.18 0.91
N LYS A 193 0.12 -19.61 -0.33
CA LYS A 193 -0.75 -19.40 -1.51
C LYS A 193 -2.19 -19.85 -1.31
N LYS A 194 -2.41 -21.00 -0.68
CA LYS A 194 -3.76 -21.55 -0.43
C LYS A 194 -4.52 -20.70 0.59
N THR A 195 -3.86 -20.32 1.68
CA THR A 195 -4.40 -19.47 2.76
C THR A 195 -4.81 -18.11 2.23
N ILE A 196 -3.94 -17.45 1.46
CA ILE A 196 -4.19 -16.15 0.83
C ILE A 196 -5.42 -16.22 -0.09
N LYS A 197 -5.47 -17.20 -1.01
CA LYS A 197 -6.61 -17.37 -1.94
C LYS A 197 -7.93 -17.60 -1.22
N LYS A 198 -7.90 -18.32 -0.09
CA LYS A 198 -9.08 -18.63 0.69
C LYS A 198 -9.61 -17.38 1.41
N ALA A 199 -8.72 -16.64 2.08
CA ALA A 199 -9.05 -15.36 2.71
C ALA A 199 -9.62 -14.36 1.70
N PHE A 200 -8.94 -14.19 0.54
CA PHE A 200 -9.40 -13.30 -0.51
C PHE A 200 -10.84 -13.58 -0.94
N ARG A 201 -11.16 -14.84 -1.27
CA ARG A 201 -12.51 -15.24 -1.70
C ARG A 201 -13.56 -15.09 -0.60
N HIS A 202 -13.16 -15.23 0.66
CA HIS A 202 -14.04 -15.03 1.81
C HIS A 202 -14.43 -13.55 1.93
N TYR A 203 -13.44 -12.65 2.00
CA TYR A 203 -13.68 -11.22 2.17
C TYR A 203 -14.27 -10.54 0.94
N ALA A 204 -14.03 -11.06 -0.27
CA ALA A 204 -14.68 -10.58 -1.49
C ALA A 204 -16.22 -10.59 -1.44
N ARG A 205 -16.80 -11.39 -0.54
CA ARG A 205 -18.25 -11.54 -0.37
C ARG A 205 -18.83 -10.62 0.70
N TYR A 206 -18.00 -9.87 1.42
CA TYR A 206 -18.46 -8.99 2.49
C TYR A 206 -19.14 -7.76 1.89
N PRO A 207 -20.36 -7.38 2.32
CA PRO A 207 -21.04 -6.20 1.79
C PRO A 207 -20.21 -4.91 1.94
N GLN A 208 -19.43 -4.80 3.01
CA GLN A 208 -18.62 -3.62 3.30
C GLN A 208 -17.34 -3.53 2.44
N ILE A 209 -16.98 -4.59 1.70
CA ILE A 209 -15.71 -4.64 0.95
C ILE A 209 -15.62 -3.56 -0.12
N THR A 210 -16.75 -3.05 -0.59
CA THR A 210 -16.81 -1.96 -1.57
C THR A 210 -16.25 -0.64 -1.03
N ALA A 211 -16.12 -0.48 0.29
CA ALA A 211 -15.52 0.71 0.91
C ALA A 211 -14.03 0.52 1.26
N GLU A 212 -13.47 -0.67 1.03
CA GLU A 212 -12.11 -1.03 1.43
C GLU A 212 -11.13 -0.87 0.27
N VAL A 213 -10.46 0.28 0.23
CA VAL A 213 -9.46 0.65 -0.79
C VAL A 213 -8.40 -0.43 -0.98
N ARG A 214 -7.89 -0.97 0.14
CA ARG A 214 -6.85 -2.00 0.17
C ARG A 214 -7.23 -3.25 -0.62
N PHE A 215 -8.52 -3.58 -0.70
CA PHE A 215 -8.99 -4.76 -1.42
C PHE A 215 -8.73 -4.67 -2.93
N LEU A 216 -8.76 -3.46 -3.50
CA LEU A 216 -8.42 -3.24 -4.91
C LEU A 216 -6.94 -3.52 -5.17
N THR A 217 -6.05 -3.04 -4.29
CA THR A 217 -4.61 -3.33 -4.34
C THR A 217 -4.31 -4.82 -4.22
N ILE A 218 -4.98 -5.51 -3.29
CA ILE A 218 -4.90 -6.96 -3.13
C ILE A 218 -5.32 -7.68 -4.41
N ALA A 219 -6.48 -7.33 -4.99
CA ALA A 219 -6.98 -7.97 -6.20
C ALA A 219 -6.04 -7.78 -7.41
N ALA A 220 -5.45 -6.59 -7.57
CA ALA A 220 -4.46 -6.31 -8.61
C ALA A 220 -3.21 -7.18 -8.44
N GLN A 221 -2.61 -7.21 -7.25
CA GLN A 221 -1.39 -7.98 -6.99
C GLN A 221 -1.62 -9.50 -7.08
N MET A 222 -2.84 -9.99 -6.82
CA MET A 222 -3.20 -11.39 -7.02
C MET A 222 -3.48 -11.76 -8.48
N GLY A 223 -3.53 -10.80 -9.40
CA GLY A 223 -3.94 -11.02 -10.79
C GLY A 223 -5.43 -11.39 -10.92
N PHE A 224 -6.26 -10.93 -9.98
CA PHE A 224 -7.70 -11.20 -9.95
C PHE A 224 -8.55 -10.01 -10.40
N PHE A 225 -7.92 -8.94 -10.88
CA PHE A 225 -8.60 -7.71 -11.26
C PHE A 225 -9.75 -7.95 -12.26
N ALA A 226 -9.49 -8.64 -13.38
CA ALA A 226 -10.50 -8.97 -14.38
C ALA A 226 -11.61 -9.90 -13.84
N SER A 227 -11.26 -10.88 -13.01
CA SER A 227 -12.23 -11.81 -12.41
C SER A 227 -13.19 -11.13 -11.42
N TYR A 228 -12.82 -9.96 -10.90
CA TYR A 228 -13.61 -9.18 -9.94
C TYR A 228 -13.91 -7.76 -10.46
N ALA A 229 -13.93 -7.57 -11.79
CA ALA A 229 -14.02 -6.24 -12.43
C ALA A 229 -15.17 -5.37 -11.89
N ASN A 230 -16.37 -5.94 -11.74
CA ASN A 230 -17.53 -5.23 -11.19
C ASN A 230 -17.27 -4.71 -9.76
N LEU A 231 -16.61 -5.51 -8.93
CA LEU A 231 -16.27 -5.12 -7.56
C LEU A 231 -15.16 -4.06 -7.56
N MET A 232 -14.14 -4.20 -8.41
CA MET A 232 -13.08 -3.21 -8.55
C MET A 232 -13.63 -1.85 -8.99
N GLN A 233 -14.60 -1.85 -9.90
CA GLN A 233 -15.29 -0.64 -10.33
C GLN A 233 -16.11 0.00 -9.20
N GLN A 234 -16.82 -0.79 -8.39
CA GLN A 234 -17.57 -0.28 -7.24
C GLN A 234 -16.65 0.34 -6.18
N ILE A 235 -15.52 -0.33 -5.87
CA ILE A 235 -14.52 0.22 -4.95
C ILE A 235 -13.98 1.53 -5.49
N LEU A 236 -13.56 1.57 -6.76
CA LEU A 236 -13.07 2.79 -7.39
C LEU A 236 -14.09 3.94 -7.27
N GLN A 237 -15.35 3.69 -7.61
CA GLN A 237 -16.40 4.70 -7.54
C GLN A 237 -16.55 5.25 -6.11
N ASN A 238 -16.56 4.38 -5.11
CA ASN A 238 -16.62 4.81 -3.71
C ASN A 238 -15.40 5.66 -3.32
N VAL A 239 -14.19 5.30 -3.77
CA VAL A 239 -12.98 6.12 -3.53
C VAL A 239 -13.09 7.51 -4.15
N LEU A 240 -13.57 7.60 -5.39
CA LEU A 240 -13.74 8.87 -6.10
C LEU A 240 -14.82 9.76 -5.46
N GLU A 241 -15.81 9.14 -4.80
CA GLU A 241 -16.87 9.84 -4.06
C GLU A 241 -16.50 10.12 -2.59
N GLY A 242 -15.28 9.78 -2.15
CA GLY A 242 -14.85 9.96 -0.76
C GLY A 242 -15.55 9.04 0.25
N LYS A 243 -16.19 7.96 -0.22
CA LYS A 243 -16.92 6.96 0.58
C LYS A 243 -15.99 5.83 1.04
N LEU A 244 -15.02 6.15 1.88
CA LEU A 244 -14.04 5.19 2.40
C LEU A 244 -14.48 4.59 3.73
N SER A 245 -14.05 3.36 4.03
CA SER A 245 -14.28 2.77 5.36
C SER A 245 -13.66 3.66 6.45
N ALA A 246 -14.35 3.83 7.58
CA ALA A 246 -13.84 4.66 8.67
C ALA A 246 -12.58 4.08 9.33
N SER A 247 -12.26 2.81 9.10
CA SER A 247 -11.00 2.19 9.52
C SER A 247 -9.80 2.62 8.69
N ALA A 248 -10.00 3.22 7.51
CA ALA A 248 -8.91 3.83 6.74
C ALA A 248 -8.30 5.07 7.45
N TRP A 249 -8.95 5.56 8.51
CA TRP A 249 -8.55 6.72 9.30
C TRP A 249 -8.69 6.36 10.78
N GLU A 250 -7.59 6.11 11.49
CA GLU A 250 -7.65 5.73 12.91
C GLU A 250 -8.46 6.75 13.77
N ASP A 251 -9.18 6.23 14.77
CA ASP A 251 -9.88 6.91 15.88
C ASP A 251 -11.30 7.51 15.69
N THR A 252 -12.24 6.85 14.99
CA THR A 252 -13.67 7.27 15.11
C THR A 252 -14.69 6.20 15.48
N GLY A 253 -14.35 4.90 15.51
CA GLY A 253 -15.26 3.85 15.97
C GLY A 253 -16.60 3.74 15.20
N ASN A 254 -16.72 4.40 14.05
CA ASN A 254 -17.96 4.51 13.29
C ASN A 254 -17.91 3.56 12.10
N THR A 255 -18.87 2.67 11.91
CA THR A 255 -18.82 1.65 10.83
C THR A 255 -19.44 2.13 9.51
N GLN A 256 -19.83 3.40 9.43
CA GLN A 256 -20.33 4.03 8.22
C GLN A 256 -19.20 4.79 7.51
N ALA A 257 -19.16 4.71 6.18
CA ALA A 257 -18.25 5.53 5.39
C ALA A 257 -18.55 7.01 5.67
N ILE A 258 -17.59 7.70 6.29
CA ILE A 258 -17.71 9.12 6.58
C ILE A 258 -17.42 9.85 5.27
N PRO A 259 -18.32 10.71 4.74
CA PRO A 259 -18.01 11.52 3.58
C PRO A 259 -16.82 12.43 3.91
N ILE A 260 -15.71 12.23 3.20
CA ILE A 260 -14.50 13.04 3.36
C ILE A 260 -14.61 14.26 2.44
N ASP A 261 -14.09 15.41 2.89
CA ASP A 261 -13.98 16.60 2.07
C ASP A 261 -13.26 16.25 0.74
N PRO A 262 -13.87 16.49 -0.44
CA PRO A 262 -13.22 16.26 -1.74
C PRO A 262 -11.89 17.01 -1.92
N ASP A 263 -11.67 18.08 -1.15
CA ASP A 263 -10.43 18.84 -1.16
C ASP A 263 -9.43 18.41 -0.07
N ASP A 264 -9.72 17.35 0.70
CA ASP A 264 -8.76 16.74 1.62
C ASP A 264 -7.52 16.22 0.86
N PRO A 265 -6.29 16.67 1.20
CA PRO A 265 -5.09 16.28 0.47
C PRO A 265 -4.75 14.78 0.55
N LEU A 266 -5.12 14.08 1.63
CA LEU A 266 -4.91 12.64 1.74
C LEU A 266 -5.94 11.87 0.92
N LEU A 267 -7.21 12.31 0.88
CA LEU A 267 -8.17 11.74 -0.06
C LEU A 267 -7.68 11.87 -1.51
N GLN A 268 -7.17 13.03 -1.91
CA GLN A 268 -6.62 13.24 -3.26
C GLN A 268 -5.43 12.32 -3.56
N ALA A 269 -4.52 12.14 -2.60
CA ALA A 269 -3.40 11.19 -2.73
C ALA A 269 -3.89 9.74 -2.88
N ILE A 270 -4.90 9.33 -2.11
CA ILE A 270 -5.51 8.00 -2.21
C ILE A 270 -6.19 7.83 -3.58
N GLN A 271 -6.98 8.79 -4.02
CA GLN A 271 -7.63 8.78 -5.33
C GLN A 271 -6.60 8.67 -6.46
N PHE A 272 -5.46 9.37 -6.34
CA PHE A 272 -4.39 9.35 -7.34
C PHE A 272 -3.76 7.96 -7.44
N HIS A 273 -3.38 7.39 -6.29
CA HIS A 273 -2.88 6.02 -6.20
C HIS A 273 -3.85 5.04 -6.86
N ILE A 274 -5.09 5.02 -6.41
CA ILE A 274 -6.05 3.98 -6.78
C ILE A 274 -6.51 4.11 -8.22
N LEU A 275 -6.65 5.33 -8.73
CA LEU A 275 -6.98 5.56 -10.12
C LEU A 275 -5.82 5.17 -11.05
N ALA A 276 -4.56 5.48 -10.68
CA ALA A 276 -3.39 5.03 -11.42
C ALA A 276 -3.30 3.49 -11.47
N LEU A 277 -3.53 2.83 -10.33
CA LEU A 277 -3.57 1.36 -10.25
C LEU A 277 -4.70 0.77 -11.11
N TYR A 278 -5.91 1.35 -11.05
CA TYR A 278 -7.03 0.90 -11.86
C TYR A 278 -6.73 1.04 -13.36
N LEU A 279 -6.17 2.17 -13.78
CA LEU A 279 -5.80 2.42 -15.17
C LEU A 279 -4.72 1.43 -15.65
N LEU A 280 -3.74 1.10 -14.80
CA LEU A 280 -2.72 0.10 -15.12
C LEU A 280 -3.33 -1.25 -15.50
N ASN A 281 -4.35 -1.68 -14.75
CA ASN A 281 -4.99 -2.98 -14.90
C ASN A 281 -6.13 -2.99 -15.93
N THR A 282 -6.45 -1.86 -16.55
CA THR A 282 -7.56 -1.77 -17.54
C THR A 282 -7.15 -1.21 -18.88
N VAL A 283 -6.09 -0.39 -18.92
CA VAL A 283 -5.51 0.14 -20.17
C VAL A 283 -4.39 -0.78 -20.67
N GLY A 284 -3.67 -1.47 -19.78
CA GLY A 284 -2.59 -2.39 -20.16
C GLY A 284 -3.03 -3.70 -20.84
N GLU A 285 -4.34 -3.93 -21.00
CA GLU A 285 -4.91 -5.14 -21.62
C GLU A 285 -5.43 -4.92 -23.07
N SER A 286 -5.26 -3.72 -23.65
CA SER A 286 -5.71 -3.38 -25.01
C SER A 286 -4.61 -3.52 -26.06
#